data_AF-A0A2A2QF19-F1
#
_entry.id   AF-A0A2A2QF19-F1
#
_cell.length_a   1.000
_cell.length_b   1.000
_cell.length_c   1.000
_cell.angle_alpha   90.00
_cell.angle_beta   90.00
_cell.angle_gamma   90.00
#
_symmetry.space_group_name_H-M   'P 1'
#
loop_
_entity.id
_entity.type
_entity.pdbx_description
1 polymer ?
#
loop_
_entity_poly.entity_id
_entity_poly.type
_entity_poly.pdbx_seq_one_letter_code
_entity_poly.pdbx_strand_id
1 'polypeptide(L)'
;MDYSTLIAKNRSRFDELEDAVGDPDLFSDPKRAREILREHRRIKETLELWDRLESAKKQLTENQELAKSDDGEISAMAAEEIPALEASIEKLS
;
A
#
# COMPACT_ATOMS: atom_id res chain seq x y z
N MET A 1 -13.68 -1.96 -7.94
CA MET A 1 -14.11 -0.73 -7.25
C MET A 1 -12.93 0.23 -7.30
N ASP A 2 -13.13 1.49 -7.69
CA ASP A 2 -12.03 2.47 -7.73
C ASP A 2 -11.87 3.12 -6.35
N TYR A 3 -10.84 2.68 -5.61
CA TYR A 3 -10.52 3.22 -4.28
C TYR A 3 -9.55 4.41 -4.32
N SER A 4 -9.07 4.81 -5.51
CA SER A 4 -8.04 5.86 -5.66
C SER A 4 -8.41 7.16 -4.93
N THR A 5 -9.68 7.57 -5.03
CA THR A 5 -10.18 8.78 -4.37
C THR A 5 -10.18 8.66 -2.84
N LEU A 6 -10.50 7.48 -2.29
CA LEU A 6 -10.48 7.25 -0.84
C LEU A 6 -9.03 7.22 -0.33
N ILE A 7 -8.13 6.60 -1.08
CA ILE A 7 -6.70 6.54 -0.76
C ILE A 7 -6.08 7.93 -0.77
N ALA A 8 -6.40 8.77 -1.77
CA ALA A 8 -5.93 10.14 -1.82
C ALA A 8 -6.37 10.95 -0.57
N LYS A 9 -7.63 10.79 -0.14
CA LYS A 9 -8.11 11.40 1.11
C LYS A 9 -7.39 10.86 2.34
N ASN A 10 -7.18 9.55 2.40
CA ASN A 10 -6.45 8.92 3.50
C ASN A 10 -5.00 9.40 3.57
N ARG A 11 -4.31 9.62 2.44
CA ARG A 11 -2.96 10.20 2.43
C ARG A 11 -2.95 11.62 2.98
N SER A 12 -3.84 12.49 2.48
CA SER A 12 -3.96 13.86 3.01
C SER A 12 -4.23 13.87 4.51
N ARG A 13 -5.12 12.98 5.00
CA ARG A 13 -5.41 12.86 6.43
C ARG A 13 -4.23 12.28 7.22
N PHE A 14 -3.48 11.36 6.63
CA PHE A 14 -2.30 10.80 7.24
C PHE A 14 -1.22 11.87 7.47
N ASP A 15 -1.00 12.75 6.50
CA ASP A 15 -0.05 13.85 6.60
C ASP A 15 -0.45 14.82 7.74
N GLU A 16 -1.74 15.18 7.84
CA GLU A 16 -2.25 15.97 8.98
C GLU A 16 -2.03 15.29 10.34
N LEU A 17 -2.16 13.96 10.39
CA LEU A 17 -1.96 13.19 11.61
C LEU A 17 -0.48 13.05 11.96
N GLU A 18 0.42 12.94 10.98
CA GLU A 18 1.87 12.97 11.19
C GLU A 18 2.30 14.30 11.81
N ASP A 19 1.81 15.43 11.29
CA ASP A 19 2.07 16.75 11.87
C ASP A 19 1.57 16.82 13.33
N ALA A 20 0.37 16.31 13.60
CA ALA A 20 -0.19 16.29 14.95
C ALA A 20 0.54 15.32 15.90
N VAL A 21 1.12 14.23 15.38
CA VAL A 21 1.95 13.29 16.16
C VAL A 21 3.30 13.92 16.52
N GLY A 22 3.83 14.79 15.66
CA GLY A 22 5.06 15.54 15.89
C GLY A 22 4.94 16.71 16.88
N ASP A 23 3.71 17.08 17.28
CA ASP A 23 3.44 18.16 18.22
C ASP A 23 3.97 17.81 19.63
N PRO A 24 4.92 18.59 20.20
CA PRO A 24 5.42 18.38 21.57
C PRO A 24 4.32 18.41 22.65
N ASP A 25 3.23 19.13 22.40
CA ASP A 25 2.11 19.29 23.34
C ASP A 25 1.02 18.22 23.14
N LEU A 26 1.19 17.25 22.23
CA LEU A 26 0.20 16.20 21.96
C LEU A 26 -0.28 15.51 23.25
N PHE A 27 0.65 15.19 24.14
CA PHE A 27 0.37 14.45 25.37
C PHE A 27 -0.17 15.32 26.52
N SER A 28 -0.34 16.64 26.31
CA SER A 28 -1.02 17.51 27.27
C SER A 28 -2.49 17.15 27.45
N ASP A 29 -3.11 16.55 26.43
CA ASP A 29 -4.43 15.92 26.50
C ASP A 29 -4.32 14.42 26.13
N PRO A 30 -4.25 13.52 27.13
CA PRO A 30 -4.13 12.08 26.90
C PRO A 30 -5.27 11.47 26.08
N LYS A 31 -6.48 12.05 26.14
CA LYS A 31 -7.62 11.57 25.36
C LYS A 31 -7.43 11.89 23.89
N ARG A 32 -7.08 13.15 23.59
CA ARG A 32 -6.77 13.59 22.22
C ARG A 32 -5.59 12.83 21.63
N ALA A 33 -4.51 12.64 22.39
CA ALA A 33 -3.34 11.86 21.95
C ALA A 33 -3.72 10.43 21.54
N ARG A 34 -4.56 9.76 22.34
CA ARG A 34 -5.02 8.40 22.04
C ARG A 34 -5.87 8.34 20.78
N GLU A 35 -6.72 9.33 20.54
CA GLU A 35 -7.55 9.41 19.35
C GLU A 35 -6.69 9.60 18.09
N ILE A 36 -5.75 10.54 18.12
CA ILE A 36 -4.81 10.81 17.01
C ILE A 36 -3.97 9.58 16.68
N LEU A 37 -3.32 8.96 17.68
CA LEU A 37 -2.47 7.79 17.45
C LEU A 37 -3.27 6.58 16.93
N ARG A 38 -4.52 6.41 17.36
CA ARG A 38 -5.38 5.34 16.87
C ARG A 38 -5.79 5.56 15.42
N GLU A 39 -6.15 6.79 15.06
CA GLU A 39 -6.51 7.15 13.70
C GLU A 39 -5.31 7.01 12.77
N HIS A 40 -4.16 7.56 13.18
CA HIS A 40 -2.88 7.47 12.47
C HIS A 40 -2.53 6.03 12.13
N ARG A 41 -2.53 5.14 13.13
CA ARG A 41 -2.24 3.72 12.94
C ARG A 41 -3.19 3.07 11.94
N ARG A 42 -4.50 3.32 12.05
CA ARG A 42 -5.50 2.71 11.16
C ARG A 42 -5.31 3.16 9.71
N ILE A 43 -5.06 4.45 9.50
CA ILE A 43 -4.85 5.00 8.16
C ILE A 43 -3.53 4.47 7.59
N LYS A 44 -2.46 4.41 8.40
CA LYS A 44 -1.18 3.81 8.01
C LYS A 44 -1.35 2.38 7.51
N GLU A 45 -2.01 1.52 8.29
CA GLU A 45 -2.27 0.13 7.92
C GLU A 45 -3.05 0.04 6.58
N THR A 46 -4.00 0.94 6.36
CA THR A 46 -4.76 1.00 5.10
C THR A 46 -3.88 1.41 3.91
N LEU A 47 -3.03 2.43 4.08
CA LEU A 47 -2.12 2.90 3.04
C LEU A 47 -1.04 1.85 2.72
N GLU A 48 -0.50 1.16 3.71
CA GLU A 48 0.47 0.07 3.52
C GLU A 48 -0.13 -1.10 2.72
N LEU A 49 -1.38 -1.47 2.99
CA LEU A 49 -2.08 -2.50 2.20
C LEU A 49 -2.27 -2.06 0.75
N TRP A 50 -2.65 -0.80 0.55
CA TRP A 50 -2.80 -0.23 -0.79
C TRP A 50 -1.47 -0.20 -1.56
N ASP A 51 -0.38 0.23 -0.91
CA ASP A 51 0.94 0.28 -1.53
C ASP A 51 1.43 -1.11 -1.94
N ARG A 52 1.16 -2.13 -1.11
CA ARG A 52 1.44 -3.54 -1.46
C ARG A 52 0.61 -4.01 -2.66
N LEU A 53 -0.67 -3.66 -2.71
CA LEU A 53 -1.56 -4.01 -3.82
C LEU A 53 -1.05 -3.39 -5.13
N GLU A 54 -0.74 -2.09 -5.12
CA GLU A 54 -0.24 -1.38 -6.31
C GLU A 54 1.12 -1.91 -6.75
N SER A 55 2.02 -2.19 -5.81
CA SER A 55 3.31 -2.83 -6.10
C SER A 55 3.12 -4.20 -6.75
N ALA A 56 2.22 -5.04 -6.21
CA ALA A 56 1.96 -6.37 -6.77
C ALA A 56 1.37 -6.29 -8.19
N LYS A 57 0.44 -5.36 -8.45
CA LYS A 57 -0.09 -5.11 -9.81
C LYS A 57 0.98 -4.65 -10.79
N LYS A 58 1.88 -3.76 -10.33
CA LYS A 58 3.00 -3.29 -11.14
C LYS A 58 3.95 -4.44 -11.47
N GLN A 59 4.36 -5.21 -10.46
CA GLN A 59 5.20 -6.40 -10.64
C GLN A 59 4.56 -7.43 -11.56
N LEU A 60 3.24 -7.63 -11.47
CA LEU A 60 2.50 -8.52 -12.36
C LEU A 60 2.60 -8.03 -13.82
N THR A 61 2.43 -6.74 -14.04
CA THR A 61 2.53 -6.14 -15.38
C THR A 61 3.93 -6.29 -15.95
N GLU A 62 4.95 -5.98 -15.14
CA GLU A 62 6.36 -6.12 -15.52
C GLU A 62 6.71 -7.60 -15.83
N ASN A 63 6.27 -8.54 -14.99
CA ASN A 63 6.48 -9.97 -15.23
C ASN A 63 5.73 -10.48 -16.48
N GLN A 64 4.52 -9.98 -16.75
CA GLN A 64 3.78 -10.30 -17.98
C GLN A 64 4.48 -9.78 -19.23
N GLU A 65 5.23 -8.68 -19.14
CA GLU A 65 6.08 -8.18 -20.23
C GLU A 65 7.36 -9.01 -20.36
N LEU A 66 8.04 -9.32 -19.27
CA LEU A 66 9.26 -10.14 -19.25
C LEU A 66 9.00 -11.57 -19.73
N ALA A 67 7.84 -12.15 -19.42
CA ALA A 67 7.42 -13.46 -19.89
C ALA A 67 7.31 -13.53 -21.43
N LYS A 68 7.22 -12.38 -22.12
CA LYS A 68 7.21 -12.29 -23.59
C LYS A 68 8.59 -12.03 -24.20
N SER A 69 9.64 -11.98 -23.40
CA SER A 69 11.00 -11.79 -23.89
C SER A 69 11.50 -12.99 -24.69
N ASP A 70 12.43 -12.75 -25.62
CA ASP A 70 13.05 -13.82 -26.44
C ASP A 70 14.09 -14.64 -25.66
N ASP A 71 14.43 -14.22 -24.44
CA ASP A 71 15.30 -14.97 -23.52
C ASP A 71 14.46 -16.00 -22.77
N GLY A 72 14.63 -17.27 -23.15
CA GLY A 72 13.83 -18.38 -22.61
C GLY A 72 14.03 -18.61 -21.10
N GLU A 73 15.17 -18.22 -20.53
CA GLU A 73 15.41 -18.35 -19.08
C GLU A 73 14.65 -17.25 -18.33
N ILE A 74 14.78 -16.00 -18.79
CA ILE A 74 14.06 -14.85 -18.21
C ILE A 74 12.54 -15.01 -18.36
N SER A 75 12.07 -15.45 -19.54
CA SER A 75 10.65 -15.66 -19.81
C SER A 75 10.05 -16.74 -18.89
N ALA A 76 10.74 -17.86 -18.70
CA ALA A 76 10.27 -18.94 -17.84
C ALA A 76 10.19 -18.51 -16.37
N MET A 77 11.24 -17.84 -15.86
CA MET A 77 11.25 -17.33 -14.49
C MET A 77 10.10 -16.35 -14.24
N ALA A 78 9.89 -15.39 -15.15
CA ALA A 78 8.81 -14.41 -15.01
C ALA A 78 7.42 -15.07 -15.05
N ALA A 79 7.24 -16.09 -15.89
CA ALA A 79 5.99 -16.84 -15.98
C ALA A 79 5.67 -17.62 -14.69
N GLU A 80 6.69 -18.09 -13.97
CA GLU A 80 6.52 -18.78 -12.68
C GLU A 80 6.11 -17.83 -11.53
N GLU A 81 6.49 -16.54 -11.60
CA GLU A 81 6.13 -15.55 -10.58
C GLU A 81 4.70 -15.02 -10.70
N ILE A 82 4.15 -14.99 -11.92
CA ILE A 82 2.82 -14.44 -12.23
C ILE A 82 1.70 -15.01 -11.33
N PRO A 83 1.54 -16.34 -11.14
CA PRO A 83 0.45 -16.89 -10.32
C PRO A 83 0.52 -16.47 -8.86
N ALA A 84 1.73 -16.31 -8.30
CA ALA A 84 1.91 -15.87 -6.93
C ALA A 84 1.54 -14.39 -6.75
N LEU A 85 1.84 -13.56 -7.75
CA LEU A 85 1.45 -12.14 -7.78
C LEU A 85 -0.07 -11.99 -7.93
N GLU A 86 -0.71 -12.76 -8.81
CA GLU A 86 -2.17 -12.78 -8.97
C GLU A 86 -2.88 -13.18 -7.66
N ALA A 87 -2.42 -14.25 -7.00
CA ALA A 87 -2.96 -14.67 -5.69
C ALA A 87 -2.75 -13.62 -4.59
N SER A 88 -1.66 -12.85 -4.66
CA SER A 88 -1.39 -11.76 -3.71
C SER A 88 -2.31 -10.57 -3.95
N ILE A 89 -2.57 -10.22 -5.21
CA ILE A 89 -3.52 -9.17 -5.60
C ILE A 89 -4.93 -9.53 -5.14
N GLU A 90 -5.38 -10.77 -5.36
CA GLU A 90 -6.71 -11.23 -4.93
C GLU A 90 -6.90 -11.13 -3.41
N LYS A 91 -5.85 -11.42 -2.62
CA LYS A 91 -5.89 -11.29 -1.16
C LYS A 91 -5.90 -9.83 -0.67
N LEU A 92 -5.42 -8.90 -1.49
CA LEU A 92 -5.25 -7.48 -1.14
C LEU A 92 -6.32 -6.56 -1.75
N SER A 93 -7.12 -7.04 -2.71
CA SER A 93 -8.16 -6.29 -3.43
C SER A 93 -9.50 -6.26 -2.72
#